data_AF-A0A1I8C3P0-F1
#
_entry.id   AF-A0A1I8C3P0-F1
#
_cell.length_a   1.000
_cell.length_b   1.000
_cell.length_c   1.000
_cell.angle_alpha   90.00
_cell.angle_beta   90.00
_cell.angle_gamma   90.00
#
_symmetry.space_group_name_H-M   'P 1'
#
loop_
_entity.id
_entity.type
_entity.pdbx_description
1 polymer ?
#
loop_
_entity_poly.entity_id
_entity_poly.type
_entity_poly.pdbx_seq_one_letter_code
_entity_poly.pdbx_strand_id
1 'polypeptide(L)'
;MPTSFSKIDTGHRDIVHDAQMHRHGTRLATASSDRMVRIFDVKSEGNGTQISELAGHDGPVWKVAWAPTKSEYMLASCSYDKKVIIWKEIGGAWVKSYEYGQHENSVNCIAWAPYQYGLTLLAGSTDGKISILELIDGKWQFFTIENAHENGVNGVAWAPYGLSNFGGDGMEQKVIGKRFVTCGSDNKVKVWSFNTSIDKYEVESELLGHTDWVRDVAWGAFTCDSIAKIVSADQGKNILLWTCDFDKDEKVWSKKDFGQMDEMITNVSFSQLGDTICASAGDGQVKLWKNIGAEWIEINPKSKDAPPSSRNSN
;
A
#
# COMPACT_ATOMS: atom_id res chain seq x y z
N MET A 1 2.43 -18.01 -23.47
CA MET A 1 1.41 -17.06 -22.98
C MET A 1 1.42 -17.14 -21.46
N PRO A 2 1.57 -16.03 -20.71
CA PRO A 2 0.96 -16.01 -19.39
C PRO A 2 -0.54 -16.14 -19.69
N THR A 3 -1.12 -17.31 -19.40
CA THR A 3 -2.56 -17.48 -19.49
C THR A 3 -3.16 -16.51 -18.47
N SER A 4 -3.75 -15.41 -18.93
CA SER A 4 -4.65 -14.65 -18.06
C SER A 4 -5.81 -15.59 -17.75
N PHE A 5 -5.79 -16.20 -16.57
CA PHE A 5 -6.87 -17.07 -16.13
C PHE A 5 -8.17 -16.28 -15.90
N SER A 6 -8.08 -14.95 -15.85
CA SER A 6 -9.16 -14.02 -15.60
C SER A 6 -8.85 -12.68 -16.25
N LYS A 7 -9.85 -12.06 -16.90
CA LYS A 7 -9.82 -10.65 -17.31
C LYS A 7 -11.15 -10.04 -16.86
N ILE A 8 -11.07 -8.93 -16.14
CA ILE A 8 -12.25 -8.17 -15.73
C ILE A 8 -12.21 -6.86 -16.49
N ASP A 9 -13.25 -6.59 -17.27
CA ASP A 9 -13.48 -5.25 -17.79
C ASP A 9 -14.04 -4.39 -16.65
N THR A 10 -13.30 -3.36 -16.26
CA THR A 10 -13.69 -2.48 -15.17
C THR A 10 -14.80 -1.51 -15.59
N GLY A 11 -15.06 -1.37 -16.90
CA GLY A 11 -15.99 -0.43 -17.48
C GLY A 11 -15.64 1.04 -17.21
N HIS A 12 -14.45 1.33 -16.67
CA HIS A 12 -14.04 2.69 -16.31
C HIS A 12 -13.90 3.53 -17.58
N ARG A 13 -14.32 4.80 -17.48
CA ARG A 13 -14.30 5.73 -18.62
C ARG A 13 -12.97 6.45 -18.77
N ASP A 14 -12.06 6.22 -17.82
CA ASP A 14 -10.76 6.84 -17.73
C ASP A 14 -9.78 5.92 -16.98
N ILE A 15 -8.52 6.34 -16.85
CA ILE A 15 -7.40 5.59 -16.30
C ILE A 15 -7.75 5.03 -14.91
N VAL A 16 -7.49 3.74 -14.72
CA VAL A 16 -7.57 3.06 -13.42
C VAL A 16 -6.24 3.25 -12.69
N HIS A 17 -6.28 3.83 -11.48
CA HIS A 17 -5.09 4.12 -10.68
C HIS A 17 -4.76 3.03 -9.66
N ASP A 18 -5.78 2.30 -9.21
CA ASP A 18 -5.61 1.26 -8.20
C ASP A 18 -6.68 0.18 -8.31
N ALA A 19 -6.29 -1.02 -7.90
CA ALA A 19 -7.14 -2.18 -7.85
C ALA A 19 -6.72 -3.06 -6.67
N GLN A 20 -7.63 -3.26 -5.71
CA GLN A 20 -7.35 -4.02 -4.49
C GLN A 20 -8.36 -5.14 -4.32
N MET A 21 -7.85 -6.35 -4.10
CA MET A 21 -8.65 -7.51 -3.79
C MET A 21 -8.89 -7.61 -2.28
N HIS A 22 -10.11 -7.95 -1.87
CA HIS A 22 -10.41 -8.21 -0.48
C HIS A 22 -9.64 -9.46 0.01
N ARG A 23 -9.34 -9.54 1.31
CA ARG A 23 -8.59 -10.65 1.93
C ARG A 23 -9.12 -12.05 1.64
N HIS A 24 -10.41 -12.19 1.31
CA HIS A 24 -11.04 -13.47 0.97
C HIS A 24 -11.02 -13.79 -0.54
N GLY A 25 -10.54 -12.88 -1.38
CA GLY A 25 -10.50 -13.09 -2.84
C GLY A 25 -11.85 -12.99 -3.55
N THR A 26 -12.92 -12.66 -2.83
CA THR A 26 -14.31 -12.65 -3.32
C THR A 26 -14.77 -11.29 -3.83
N ARG A 27 -14.03 -10.22 -3.53
CA ARG A 27 -14.37 -8.85 -3.91
C ARG A 27 -13.13 -8.16 -4.45
N LEU A 28 -13.31 -7.40 -5.53
CA LEU A 28 -12.30 -6.51 -6.09
C LEU A 28 -12.86 -5.09 -6.09
N ALA A 29 -12.06 -4.14 -5.59
CA ALA A 29 -12.35 -2.72 -5.70
C ALA A 29 -11.39 -2.08 -6.70
N THR A 30 -11.89 -1.20 -7.56
CA THR A 30 -11.08 -0.42 -8.52
C THR A 30 -11.34 1.07 -8.36
N ALA A 31 -10.31 1.88 -8.53
CA ALA A 31 -10.34 3.34 -8.44
C ALA A 31 -9.85 3.98 -9.75
N SER A 32 -10.52 5.03 -10.21
CA SER A 32 -10.24 5.64 -11.51
C SER A 32 -10.30 7.17 -11.51
N SER A 33 -9.66 7.76 -12.53
CA SER A 33 -9.82 9.17 -12.93
C SER A 33 -11.27 9.57 -13.24
N ASP A 34 -12.14 8.60 -13.55
CA ASP A 34 -13.57 8.86 -13.78
C ASP A 34 -14.35 9.20 -12.49
N ARG A 35 -13.64 9.31 -11.35
CA ARG A 35 -14.11 9.71 -10.01
C ARG A 35 -14.94 8.63 -9.31
N MET A 36 -15.00 7.44 -9.89
CA MET A 36 -15.77 6.34 -9.37
C MET A 36 -14.87 5.29 -8.73
N VAL A 37 -15.40 4.69 -7.67
CA VAL A 37 -14.90 3.39 -7.19
C VAL A 37 -15.90 2.32 -7.60
N ARG A 38 -15.43 1.22 -8.17
CA ARG A 38 -16.30 0.10 -8.55
C ARG A 38 -15.96 -1.14 -7.78
N ILE A 39 -17.00 -1.89 -7.42
CA ILE A 39 -16.88 -3.15 -6.69
C ILE A 39 -17.34 -4.29 -7.58
N PHE A 40 -16.51 -5.31 -7.66
CA PHE A 40 -16.76 -6.52 -8.43
C PHE A 40 -16.84 -7.72 -7.48
N ASP A 41 -17.79 -8.60 -7.74
CA ASP A 41 -17.80 -9.96 -7.19
C ASP A 41 -16.91 -10.83 -8.07
N VAL A 42 -15.88 -11.45 -7.47
CA VAL A 42 -14.91 -12.29 -8.17
C VAL A 42 -15.18 -13.74 -7.81
N LYS A 43 -15.56 -14.53 -8.80
CA LYS A 43 -15.77 -15.98 -8.63
C LYS A 43 -14.48 -16.75 -8.92
N SER A 44 -14.40 -17.98 -8.40
CA SER A 44 -13.26 -18.88 -8.57
C SER A 44 -12.87 -19.15 -10.03
N GLU A 45 -13.83 -19.01 -10.95
CA GLU A 45 -13.62 -19.15 -12.41
C GLU A 45 -13.00 -17.92 -13.07
N GLY A 46 -12.66 -16.87 -12.30
CA GLY A 46 -12.00 -15.68 -12.81
C GLY A 46 -12.92 -14.66 -13.47
N ASN A 47 -14.23 -14.90 -13.54
CA ASN A 47 -15.16 -13.88 -14.03
C ASN A 47 -15.51 -12.91 -12.89
N GLY A 48 -15.37 -11.62 -13.15
CA GLY A 48 -15.76 -10.54 -12.26
C GLY A 48 -17.06 -9.90 -12.72
N THR A 49 -18.06 -9.84 -11.86
CA THR A 49 -19.30 -9.08 -12.14
C THR A 49 -19.33 -7.82 -11.31
N GLN A 50 -19.51 -6.67 -11.95
CA GLN A 50 -19.72 -5.41 -11.23
C GLN A 50 -21.01 -5.52 -10.40
N ILE A 51 -20.89 -5.29 -9.09
CA ILE A 51 -22.02 -5.33 -8.15
C ILE A 51 -22.36 -3.94 -7.60
N SER A 52 -21.42 -2.99 -7.65
CA SER A 52 -21.68 -1.64 -7.16
C SER A 52 -20.78 -0.60 -7.81
N GLU A 53 -21.27 0.63 -7.82
CA GLU A 53 -20.58 1.83 -8.25
C GLU A 53 -20.74 2.88 -7.15
N LEU A 54 -19.60 3.33 -6.61
CA LEU A 54 -19.53 4.22 -5.46
C LEU A 54 -19.27 5.64 -5.97
N ALA A 55 -20.33 6.43 -6.01
CA ALA A 55 -20.31 7.84 -6.38
C ALA A 55 -20.13 8.70 -5.13
N GLY A 56 -19.14 9.59 -5.12
CA GLY A 56 -19.00 10.54 -4.01
C GLY A 56 -17.75 11.40 -4.01
N HIS A 57 -16.76 11.08 -4.84
CA HIS A 57 -15.60 11.92 -5.07
C HIS A 57 -15.85 12.92 -6.21
N ASP A 58 -15.28 14.12 -6.06
CA ASP A 58 -15.37 15.21 -7.04
C ASP A 58 -14.16 15.28 -7.98
N GLY A 59 -13.18 14.38 -7.79
CA GLY A 59 -11.95 14.29 -8.58
C GLY A 59 -11.43 12.86 -8.72
N PRO A 60 -10.35 12.64 -9.48
CA PRO A 60 -9.71 11.34 -9.67
C PRO A 60 -9.48 10.59 -8.36
N VAL A 61 -9.86 9.32 -8.29
CA VAL A 61 -9.63 8.47 -7.12
C VAL A 61 -8.29 7.75 -7.29
N TRP A 62 -7.37 7.97 -6.36
CA TRP A 62 -5.99 7.48 -6.47
C TRP A 62 -5.80 6.08 -5.92
N LYS A 63 -6.33 5.82 -4.72
CA LYS A 63 -6.14 4.55 -4.01
C LYS A 63 -7.43 4.10 -3.34
N VAL A 64 -7.54 2.79 -3.18
CA VAL A 64 -8.57 2.11 -2.39
C VAL A 64 -7.91 1.17 -1.40
N ALA A 65 -8.49 0.98 -0.22
CA ALA A 65 -7.96 0.06 0.77
C ALA A 65 -9.09 -0.66 1.52
N TRP A 66 -9.01 -1.99 1.60
CA TRP A 66 -9.97 -2.81 2.34
C TRP A 66 -9.69 -2.77 3.83
N ALA A 67 -10.72 -2.50 4.63
CA ALA A 67 -10.60 -2.54 6.08
C ALA A 67 -10.44 -3.98 6.57
N PRO A 68 -9.73 -4.20 7.69
CA PRO A 68 -9.52 -5.53 8.24
C PRO A 68 -10.72 -5.97 9.12
N THR A 69 -11.93 -5.88 8.58
CA THR A 69 -13.17 -6.26 9.24
C THR A 69 -13.42 -7.77 9.14
N LYS A 70 -14.12 -8.33 10.12
CA LYS A 70 -14.44 -9.77 10.16
C LYS A 70 -15.74 -10.14 9.42
N SER A 71 -16.76 -9.28 9.51
CA SER A 71 -18.13 -9.64 9.14
C SER A 71 -18.77 -8.73 8.10
N GLU A 72 -18.29 -7.51 7.95
CA GLU A 72 -18.86 -6.50 7.05
C GLU A 72 -17.78 -6.04 6.09
N TYR A 73 -18.14 -5.76 4.84
CA TYR A 73 -17.21 -5.16 3.91
C TYR A 73 -17.11 -3.65 4.17
N MET A 74 -15.90 -3.18 4.36
CA MET A 74 -15.60 -1.76 4.49
C MET A 74 -14.38 -1.42 3.64
N LEU A 75 -14.46 -0.30 2.93
CA LEU A 75 -13.47 0.15 1.97
C LEU A 75 -13.20 1.64 2.22
N ALA A 76 -11.95 2.04 2.20
CA ALA A 76 -11.56 3.45 2.14
C ALA A 76 -11.16 3.80 0.70
N SER A 77 -11.44 5.02 0.28
CA SER A 77 -10.93 5.60 -0.97
C SER A 77 -10.38 7.00 -0.72
N CYS A 78 -9.34 7.38 -1.45
CA CYS A 78 -8.77 8.72 -1.41
C CYS A 78 -8.63 9.33 -2.80
N SER A 79 -8.74 10.65 -2.88
CA SER A 79 -8.89 11.34 -4.16
C SER A 79 -8.15 12.68 -4.20
N TYR A 80 -7.97 13.16 -5.44
CA TYR A 80 -7.55 14.51 -5.75
C TYR A 80 -8.47 15.60 -5.17
N ASP A 81 -9.72 15.27 -4.87
CA ASP A 81 -10.70 16.18 -4.26
C ASP A 81 -10.43 16.49 -2.77
N LYS A 82 -9.29 16.03 -2.24
CA LYS A 82 -8.80 16.27 -0.87
C LYS A 82 -9.57 15.47 0.19
N LYS A 83 -10.40 14.51 -0.23
CA LYS A 83 -11.24 13.73 0.68
C LYS A 83 -10.76 12.29 0.78
N VAL A 84 -11.03 11.73 1.95
CA VAL A 84 -11.06 10.29 2.19
C VAL A 84 -12.49 9.89 2.48
N ILE A 85 -13.01 8.91 1.74
CA ILE A 85 -14.36 8.40 1.94
C ILE A 85 -14.26 6.96 2.43
N ILE A 86 -15.01 6.66 3.50
CA ILE A 86 -15.16 5.30 4.02
C ILE A 86 -16.53 4.79 3.60
N TRP A 87 -16.51 3.71 2.84
CA TRP A 87 -17.67 3.01 2.32
C TRP A 87 -17.93 1.76 3.16
N LYS A 88 -19.19 1.46 3.41
CA LYS A 88 -19.61 0.27 4.14
C LYS A 88 -20.72 -0.44 3.38
N GLU A 89 -20.63 -1.76 3.29
CA GLU A 89 -21.72 -2.59 2.77
C GLU A 89 -22.68 -2.95 3.90
N ILE A 90 -23.96 -2.58 3.75
CA ILE A 90 -25.03 -2.87 4.70
C ILE A 90 -26.18 -3.49 3.92
N GLY A 91 -26.49 -4.76 4.21
CA GLY A 91 -27.60 -5.47 3.56
C GLY A 91 -27.44 -5.61 2.04
N GLY A 92 -26.20 -5.72 1.54
CA GLY A 92 -25.90 -5.83 0.10
C GLY A 92 -25.83 -4.49 -0.64
N ALA A 93 -26.09 -3.38 0.04
CA ALA A 93 -25.97 -2.03 -0.53
C ALA A 93 -24.74 -1.31 0.05
N TRP A 94 -24.02 -0.61 -0.82
CA TRP A 94 -22.89 0.20 -0.41
C TRP A 94 -23.32 1.62 -0.06
N VAL A 95 -22.89 2.10 1.10
CA VAL A 95 -23.20 3.46 1.58
C VAL A 95 -21.92 4.19 1.98
N LYS A 96 -21.95 5.51 1.84
CA LYS A 96 -20.94 6.42 2.40
C LYS A 96 -21.12 6.45 3.92
N SER A 97 -20.25 5.77 4.66
CA SER A 97 -20.31 5.70 6.12
C SER A 97 -19.63 6.88 6.80
N TYR A 98 -18.58 7.43 6.20
CA TYR A 98 -17.84 8.57 6.73
C TYR A 98 -17.10 9.31 5.60
N GLU A 99 -16.95 10.63 5.77
CA GLU A 99 -16.21 11.49 4.86
C GLU A 99 -15.27 12.37 5.68
N TYR A 100 -14.00 12.36 5.30
CA TYR A 100 -12.95 13.18 5.89
C TYR A 100 -12.42 14.13 4.82
N GLY A 101 -12.40 15.43 5.12
CA GLY A 101 -12.00 16.48 4.17
C GLY A 101 -11.24 17.61 4.83
N GLN A 102 -10.35 17.30 5.77
CA GLN A 102 -9.51 18.30 6.46
C GLN A 102 -8.16 18.53 5.76
N HIS A 103 -7.81 17.72 4.76
CA HIS A 103 -6.62 17.96 3.94
C HIS A 103 -6.82 19.16 3.03
N GLU A 104 -5.75 19.92 2.84
CA GLU A 104 -5.77 21.14 2.02
C GLU A 104 -5.46 20.85 0.55
N ASN A 105 -4.89 19.69 0.25
CA ASN A 105 -4.50 19.22 -1.08
C ASN A 105 -4.88 17.74 -1.30
N SER A 106 -4.53 17.22 -2.49
CA SER A 106 -4.81 15.85 -2.93
C SER A 106 -4.32 14.80 -1.91
N VAL A 107 -5.19 13.84 -1.58
CA VAL A 107 -4.85 12.69 -0.73
C VAL A 107 -4.40 11.54 -1.63
N ASN A 108 -3.11 11.24 -1.60
CA ASN A 108 -2.48 10.36 -2.60
C ASN A 108 -2.47 8.89 -2.18
N CYS A 109 -2.49 8.62 -0.87
CA CYS A 109 -2.30 7.29 -0.34
C CYS A 109 -3.10 7.07 0.94
N ILE A 110 -3.52 5.81 1.13
CA ILE A 110 -4.25 5.35 2.30
C ILE A 110 -3.83 3.92 2.65
N ALA A 111 -3.83 3.58 3.94
CA ALA A 111 -3.57 2.23 4.42
C ALA A 111 -4.30 1.93 5.73
N TRP A 112 -5.01 0.81 5.79
CA TRP A 112 -5.60 0.35 7.06
C TRP A 112 -4.53 -0.27 7.94
N ALA A 113 -4.64 0.00 9.24
CA ALA A 113 -3.79 -0.60 10.26
C ALA A 113 -4.16 -2.07 10.45
N PRO A 114 -3.25 -2.90 10.99
CA PRO A 114 -3.57 -4.25 11.43
C PRO A 114 -4.82 -4.30 12.32
N TYR A 115 -5.64 -5.35 12.18
CA TYR A 115 -6.92 -5.49 12.89
C TYR A 115 -6.81 -5.38 14.42
N GLN A 116 -5.63 -5.69 14.97
CA GLN A 116 -5.31 -5.63 16.39
C GLN A 116 -5.32 -4.20 16.93
N TYR A 117 -5.09 -3.20 16.08
CA TYR A 117 -5.17 -1.78 16.44
C TYR A 117 -6.60 -1.23 16.31
N GLY A 118 -7.56 -2.06 15.90
CA GLY A 118 -8.93 -1.64 15.61
C GLY A 118 -9.09 -1.11 14.18
N LEU A 119 -10.14 -0.35 13.95
CA LEU A 119 -10.40 0.31 12.66
C LEU A 119 -9.69 1.66 12.63
N THR A 120 -8.40 1.58 12.32
CA THR A 120 -7.52 2.74 12.14
C THR A 120 -7.08 2.84 10.69
N LEU A 121 -7.27 3.99 10.07
CA LEU A 121 -6.87 4.30 8.69
C LEU A 121 -5.79 5.38 8.72
N LEU A 122 -4.74 5.18 7.94
CA LEU A 122 -3.70 6.17 7.68
C LEU A 122 -3.97 6.80 6.31
N ALA A 123 -3.83 8.11 6.21
CA ALA A 123 -3.96 8.87 4.98
C ALA A 123 -2.80 9.85 4.83
N GLY A 124 -2.20 9.92 3.64
CA GLY A 124 -1.13 10.83 3.30
C GLY A 124 -1.53 11.78 2.18
N SER A 125 -1.20 13.07 2.34
CA SER A 125 -1.60 14.13 1.42
C SER A 125 -0.41 14.92 0.87
N THR A 126 -0.65 15.54 -0.28
CA THR A 126 0.31 16.46 -0.93
C THR A 126 0.51 17.74 -0.11
N ASP A 127 -0.36 18.03 0.86
CA ASP A 127 -0.17 19.14 1.82
C ASP A 127 0.96 18.89 2.83
N GLY A 128 1.62 17.72 2.77
CA GLY A 128 2.72 17.35 3.65
C GLY A 128 2.27 16.79 4.99
N LYS A 129 0.96 16.65 5.21
CA LYS A 129 0.36 16.12 6.44
C LYS A 129 0.01 14.65 6.28
N ILE A 130 -0.03 13.97 7.42
CA ILE A 130 -0.56 12.63 7.56
C ILE A 130 -1.74 12.70 8.52
N SER A 131 -2.84 12.04 8.17
CA SER A 131 -4.01 11.93 9.03
C SER A 131 -4.26 10.49 9.41
N ILE A 132 -4.56 10.26 10.68
CA ILE A 132 -4.88 8.96 11.25
C ILE A 132 -6.33 9.03 11.71
N LEU A 133 -7.18 8.19 11.13
CA LEU A 133 -8.61 8.14 11.39
C LEU A 133 -8.92 6.88 12.18
N GLU A 134 -9.48 7.01 13.38
CA GLU A 134 -9.80 5.88 14.25
C GLU A 134 -11.30 5.84 14.54
N LEU A 135 -11.91 4.65 14.41
CA LEU A 135 -13.28 4.43 14.83
C LEU A 135 -13.30 3.94 16.28
N ILE A 136 -13.66 4.84 17.21
CA ILE A 136 -13.74 4.57 18.64
C ILE A 136 -15.19 4.73 19.08
N ASP A 137 -15.76 3.70 19.70
CA ASP A 137 -17.16 3.68 20.17
C ASP A 137 -18.19 4.10 19.09
N GLY A 138 -17.95 3.66 17.84
CA GLY A 138 -18.81 3.97 16.70
C GLY A 138 -18.71 5.40 16.18
N LYS A 139 -17.76 6.21 16.67
CA LYS A 139 -17.49 7.57 16.18
C LYS A 139 -16.10 7.64 15.58
N TRP A 140 -16.03 8.21 14.39
CA TRP A 140 -14.76 8.52 13.74
C TRP A 140 -14.11 9.72 14.43
N GLN A 141 -12.89 9.50 14.90
CA GLN A 141 -11.98 10.52 15.38
C GLN A 141 -10.80 10.60 14.43
N PHE A 142 -10.09 11.73 14.43
CA PHE A 142 -8.88 11.86 13.64
C PHE A 142 -7.80 12.62 14.40
N PHE A 143 -6.57 12.28 14.08
CA PHE A 143 -5.36 12.97 14.53
C PHE A 143 -4.51 13.30 13.31
N THR A 144 -4.00 14.52 13.24
CA THR A 144 -3.16 14.98 12.13
C THR A 144 -1.74 15.19 12.62
N ILE A 145 -0.79 14.60 11.90
CA ILE A 145 0.64 14.88 12.01
C ILE A 145 0.95 15.97 10.98
N GLU A 146 1.25 17.15 11.50
CA GLU A 146 1.68 18.30 10.71
C GLU A 146 3.14 18.11 10.28
N ASN A 147 3.48 18.59 9.07
CA ASN A 147 4.85 18.60 8.55
C ASN A 147 5.54 17.23 8.51
N ALA A 148 4.83 16.19 8.08
CA ALA A 148 5.43 14.87 7.90
C ALA A 148 6.49 14.89 6.79
N HIS A 149 6.19 15.52 5.65
CA HIS A 149 7.09 15.69 4.51
C HIS A 149 6.89 17.09 3.91
N GLU A 150 7.98 17.82 3.63
CA GLU A 150 7.90 19.23 3.18
C GLU A 150 7.22 19.40 1.81
N ASN A 151 7.36 18.43 0.91
CA ASN A 151 6.85 18.48 -0.46
C ASN A 151 5.66 17.51 -0.71
N GLY A 152 5.00 17.07 0.36
CA GLY A 152 3.87 16.15 0.26
C GLY A 152 4.23 14.68 0.46
N VAL A 153 3.23 13.92 0.86
CA VAL A 153 3.29 12.48 1.11
C VAL A 153 2.73 11.73 -0.09
N ASN A 154 3.48 10.74 -0.57
CA ASN A 154 3.12 9.95 -1.76
C ASN A 154 2.74 8.51 -1.42
N GLY A 155 3.34 7.92 -0.39
CA GLY A 155 3.10 6.55 0.02
C GLY A 155 3.09 6.38 1.53
N VAL A 156 2.27 5.43 2.00
CA VAL A 156 2.15 5.08 3.42
C VAL A 156 1.94 3.57 3.57
N ALA A 157 2.54 2.97 4.59
CA ALA A 157 2.28 1.58 4.95
C ALA A 157 2.41 1.36 6.45
N TRP A 158 1.51 0.57 7.03
CA TRP A 158 1.61 0.16 8.43
C TRP A 158 2.65 -0.94 8.60
N ALA A 159 3.37 -0.90 9.73
CA ALA A 159 4.12 -2.04 10.18
C ALA A 159 3.14 -3.18 10.54
N PRO A 160 3.53 -4.45 10.32
CA PRO A 160 2.74 -5.58 10.79
C PRO A 160 2.57 -5.55 12.31
N TYR A 161 1.48 -6.10 12.82
CA TYR A 161 1.29 -6.24 14.26
C TYR A 161 2.24 -7.31 14.82
N GLY A 162 3.15 -6.88 15.69
CA GLY A 162 3.94 -7.72 16.58
C GLY A 162 4.96 -8.64 15.87
N LEU A 163 6.18 -8.67 16.41
CA LEU A 163 7.05 -9.84 16.30
C LEU A 163 6.75 -10.72 17.51
N SER A 164 6.12 -11.88 17.31
CA SER A 164 6.06 -12.94 18.31
C SER A 164 7.22 -13.91 18.07
N ASN A 165 8.06 -14.16 19.08
CA ASN A 165 9.01 -15.25 19.01
C ASN A 165 8.25 -16.57 18.72
N PHE A 166 8.52 -17.19 17.58
CA PHE A 166 8.26 -18.61 17.40
C PHE A 166 9.48 -19.37 17.94
N GLY A 167 9.57 -19.54 19.27
CA GLY A 167 10.65 -20.32 19.88
C GLY A 167 10.96 -19.94 21.33
N GLY A 168 10.15 -20.42 22.26
CA GLY A 168 10.38 -20.32 23.71
C GLY A 168 9.06 -20.41 24.49
N ASP A 169 9.10 -20.93 25.72
CA ASP A 169 7.96 -21.17 26.64
C ASP A 169 7.27 -19.88 27.17
N GLY A 170 7.16 -18.87 26.31
CA GLY A 170 6.45 -17.62 26.55
C GLY A 170 6.30 -16.86 25.25
N MET A 171 5.05 -16.62 24.83
CA MET A 171 4.76 -15.68 23.73
C MET A 171 4.96 -14.24 24.23
N GLU A 172 6.20 -13.81 24.41
CA GLU A 172 6.49 -12.39 24.64
C GLU A 172 6.50 -11.65 23.29
N GLN A 173 5.73 -10.57 23.20
CA GLN A 173 5.75 -9.67 22.05
C GLN A 173 7.05 -8.88 22.08
N LYS A 174 7.92 -9.08 21.09
CA LYS A 174 9.22 -8.39 21.02
C LYS A 174 9.09 -6.95 20.53
N VAL A 175 8.14 -6.69 19.65
CA VAL A 175 7.84 -5.35 19.12
C VAL A 175 6.57 -4.82 19.75
N ILE A 176 6.73 -3.85 20.63
CA ILE A 176 5.64 -3.20 21.33
C ILE A 176 5.51 -1.78 20.75
N GLY A 177 4.50 -1.56 19.92
CA GLY A 177 4.20 -0.21 19.41
C GLY A 177 3.49 -0.20 18.07
N LYS A 178 2.65 0.81 17.85
CA LYS A 178 2.09 1.11 16.52
C LYS A 178 3.22 1.79 15.72
N ARG A 179 3.62 1.18 14.60
CA ARG A 179 4.59 1.76 13.67
C ARG A 179 4.00 1.86 12.27
N PHE A 180 4.42 2.86 11.52
CA PHE A 180 4.16 2.96 10.09
C PHE A 180 5.31 3.66 9.40
N VAL A 181 5.39 3.49 8.08
CA VAL A 181 6.37 4.16 7.24
C VAL A 181 5.66 5.07 6.25
N THR A 182 6.27 6.22 5.98
CA THR A 182 5.81 7.16 4.96
C THR A 182 6.94 7.53 4.02
N CYS A 183 6.58 7.93 2.81
CA CYS A 183 7.52 8.47 1.84
C CYS A 183 6.92 9.68 1.13
N GLY A 184 7.79 10.60 0.70
CA GLY A 184 7.37 11.88 0.14
C GLY A 184 8.23 12.39 -0.99
N SER A 185 7.83 13.54 -1.52
CA SER A 185 8.54 14.28 -2.59
C SER A 185 9.74 15.08 -2.05
N ASP A 186 10.12 14.86 -0.80
CA ASP A 186 11.34 15.37 -0.15
C ASP A 186 12.49 14.34 -0.23
N ASN A 187 12.30 13.26 -1.00
CA ASN A 187 13.25 12.15 -1.21
C ASN A 187 13.51 11.30 0.05
N LYS A 188 12.70 11.50 1.10
CA LYS A 188 12.86 10.81 2.38
C LYS A 188 11.84 9.70 2.53
N VAL A 189 12.27 8.64 3.22
CA VAL A 189 11.38 7.65 3.83
C VAL A 189 11.51 7.81 5.34
N LYS A 190 10.38 7.90 6.05
CA LYS A 190 10.36 8.11 7.50
C LYS A 190 9.61 6.98 8.18
N VAL A 191 10.23 6.39 9.20
CA VAL A 191 9.61 5.43 10.09
C VAL A 191 9.08 6.18 11.30
N TRP A 192 7.80 5.98 11.58
CA TRP A 192 7.08 6.60 12.70
C TRP A 192 6.76 5.55 13.73
N SER A 193 6.91 5.90 15.01
CA SER A 193 6.47 5.07 16.12
C SER A 193 5.57 5.85 17.06
N PHE A 194 4.59 5.14 17.63
CA PHE A 194 3.67 5.71 18.60
C PHE A 194 4.28 5.71 19.99
N ASN A 195 4.45 6.89 20.56
CA ASN A 195 4.95 7.07 21.90
C ASN A 195 3.78 7.14 22.89
N THR A 196 3.54 6.03 23.60
CA THR A 196 2.46 5.88 24.58
C THR A 196 2.53 6.89 25.72
N SER A 197 3.72 7.43 26.05
CA SER A 197 3.88 8.39 27.15
C SER A 197 3.29 9.76 26.82
N ILE A 198 3.29 10.15 25.55
CA ILE A 198 2.84 11.46 25.07
C ILE A 198 1.63 11.38 24.12
N ASP A 199 1.13 10.17 23.86
CA ASP A 199 -0.03 9.88 23.01
C ASP A 199 0.12 10.44 21.59
N LYS A 200 1.33 10.36 21.03
CA LYS A 200 1.68 10.92 19.71
C LYS A 200 2.62 10.03 18.92
N TYR A 201 2.54 10.15 17.61
CA TYR A 201 3.54 9.58 16.71
C TYR A 201 4.75 10.50 16.58
N GLU A 202 5.94 9.92 16.68
CA GLU A 202 7.21 10.59 16.49
C GLU A 202 8.02 9.90 15.39
N VAL A 203 8.93 10.65 14.76
CA VAL A 203 9.85 10.09 13.78
C VAL A 203 10.88 9.25 14.54
N GLU A 204 10.87 7.95 14.33
CA GLU A 204 11.82 7.01 14.92
C GLU A 204 13.10 6.94 14.08
N SER A 205 12.97 6.98 12.76
CA SER A 205 14.12 6.90 11.84
C SER A 205 13.84 7.63 10.53
N GLU A 206 14.82 8.42 10.07
CA GLU A 206 14.84 8.96 8.71
C GLU A 206 15.76 8.10 7.83
N LEU A 207 15.18 7.47 6.81
CA LEU A 207 15.87 6.59 5.89
C LEU A 207 16.30 7.39 4.65
N LEU A 208 17.59 7.71 4.59
CA LEU A 208 18.18 8.55 3.54
C LEU A 208 18.91 7.70 2.48
N GLY A 209 18.48 7.79 1.23
CA GLY A 209 19.07 7.03 0.14
C GLY A 209 18.57 7.38 -1.25
N HIS A 210 17.30 7.76 -1.38
CA HIS A 210 16.75 8.19 -2.66
C HIS A 210 17.27 9.59 -3.06
N THR A 211 17.39 9.81 -4.37
CA THR A 211 17.86 11.09 -4.94
C THR A 211 16.76 11.86 -5.66
N ASP A 212 15.57 11.25 -5.78
CA ASP A 212 14.38 11.80 -6.41
C ASP A 212 13.15 11.43 -5.56
N TRP A 213 11.97 11.95 -5.95
CA TRP A 213 10.72 11.78 -5.21
C TRP A 213 10.40 10.31 -5.00
N VAL A 214 10.14 9.94 -3.75
CA VAL A 214 9.75 8.57 -3.42
C VAL A 214 8.26 8.43 -3.72
N ARG A 215 7.91 7.50 -4.60
CA ARG A 215 6.55 7.34 -5.14
C ARG A 215 5.69 6.41 -4.31
N ASP A 216 6.29 5.34 -3.79
CA ASP A 216 5.58 4.37 -2.98
C ASP A 216 6.51 3.69 -1.98
N VAL A 217 5.92 3.17 -0.92
CA VAL A 217 6.61 2.45 0.16
C VAL A 217 5.73 1.34 0.68
N ALA A 218 6.33 0.18 0.96
CA ALA A 218 5.65 -0.94 1.58
C ALA A 218 6.47 -1.50 2.73
N TRP A 219 5.79 -1.89 3.80
CA TRP A 219 6.38 -2.60 4.93
C TRP A 219 6.03 -4.09 4.81
N GLY A 220 7.05 -4.95 4.75
CA GLY A 220 6.89 -6.39 4.62
C GLY A 220 6.40 -7.04 5.91
N ALA A 221 5.69 -8.16 5.79
CA ALA A 221 5.34 -8.98 6.94
C ALA A 221 6.60 -9.40 7.72
N PHE A 222 6.49 -9.52 9.04
CA PHE A 222 7.59 -10.06 9.84
C PHE A 222 7.81 -11.53 9.48
N THR A 223 9.02 -11.81 9.02
CA THR A 223 9.52 -13.17 8.87
C THR A 223 10.04 -13.68 10.22
N CYS A 224 10.27 -14.99 10.34
CA CYS A 224 10.78 -15.61 11.57
C CYS A 224 12.21 -15.21 11.94
N ASP A 225 12.86 -14.35 11.15
CA ASP A 225 14.22 -13.88 11.33
C ASP A 225 14.34 -12.58 12.15
N SER A 226 13.23 -12.04 12.68
CA SER A 226 13.19 -10.73 13.36
C SER A 226 13.66 -9.54 12.52
N ILE A 227 13.85 -9.72 11.21
CA ILE A 227 14.31 -8.66 10.33
C ILE A 227 13.10 -7.95 9.75
N ALA A 228 12.87 -6.72 10.19
CA ALA A 228 11.92 -5.82 9.56
C ALA A 228 12.43 -5.44 8.17
N LYS A 229 11.53 -5.42 7.19
CA LYS A 229 11.86 -5.12 5.80
C LYS A 229 10.92 -4.04 5.28
N ILE A 230 11.48 -2.98 4.70
CA ILE A 230 10.74 -1.93 4.01
C ILE A 230 11.29 -1.85 2.59
N VAL A 231 10.41 -1.73 1.60
CA VAL A 231 10.80 -1.44 0.22
C VAL A 231 10.26 -0.07 -0.15
N SER A 232 11.08 0.74 -0.80
CA SER A 232 10.67 2.04 -1.34
C SER A 232 11.17 2.20 -2.76
N ALA A 233 10.40 2.93 -3.56
CA ALA A 233 10.76 3.22 -4.94
C ALA A 233 10.67 4.71 -5.26
N ASP A 234 11.66 5.20 -6.00
CA ASP A 234 11.70 6.59 -6.45
C ASP A 234 11.32 6.76 -7.92
N GLN A 235 11.06 8.02 -8.26
CA GLN A 235 10.81 8.46 -9.63
C GLN A 235 12.04 8.31 -10.53
N GLY A 236 13.24 8.32 -9.93
CA GLY A 236 14.54 8.04 -10.57
C GLY A 236 14.77 6.56 -10.91
N LYS A 237 13.71 5.73 -10.86
CA LYS A 237 13.69 4.31 -11.26
C LYS A 237 14.42 3.36 -10.30
N ASN A 238 14.81 3.82 -9.12
CA ASN A 238 15.52 3.00 -8.14
C ASN A 238 14.55 2.41 -7.12
N ILE A 239 14.85 1.17 -6.72
CA ILE A 239 14.21 0.47 -5.61
C ILE A 239 15.26 0.25 -4.53
N LEU A 240 14.93 0.68 -3.32
CA LEU A 240 15.75 0.44 -2.13
C LEU A 240 15.04 -0.55 -1.21
N LEU A 241 15.82 -1.50 -0.68
CA LEU A 241 15.40 -2.38 0.39
C LEU A 241 16.07 -1.93 1.69
N TRP A 242 15.25 -1.63 2.67
CA TRP A 242 15.68 -1.28 4.01
C TRP A 242 15.44 -2.46 4.93
N THR A 243 16.45 -2.82 5.72
CA THR A 243 16.33 -3.90 6.70
C THR A 243 16.78 -3.41 8.07
N CYS A 244 16.06 -3.83 9.10
CA CYS A 244 16.39 -3.53 10.49
C CYS A 244 16.27 -4.82 11.30
N ASP A 245 17.33 -5.12 12.05
CA ASP A 245 17.41 -6.29 12.92
C ASP A 245 16.89 -5.91 14.30
N PHE A 246 15.64 -6.27 14.58
CA PHE A 246 14.96 -5.91 15.82
C PHE A 246 15.49 -6.70 17.03
N ASP A 247 16.33 -7.72 16.82
CA ASP A 247 17.01 -8.41 17.91
C ASP A 247 18.23 -7.62 18.40
N LYS A 248 18.83 -6.80 17.54
CA LYS A 248 20.00 -5.99 17.87
C LYS A 248 19.62 -4.56 18.25
N ASP A 249 18.98 -3.86 17.32
CA ASP A 249 18.56 -2.47 17.50
C ASP A 249 17.44 -2.16 16.51
N GLU A 250 16.23 -1.96 17.04
CA GLU A 250 15.00 -1.70 16.26
C GLU A 250 14.96 -0.34 15.55
N LYS A 251 15.98 0.52 15.75
CA LYS A 251 16.07 1.86 15.14
C LYS A 251 17.17 1.96 14.09
N VAL A 252 18.07 0.97 14.01
CA VAL A 252 19.18 1.00 13.06
C VAL A 252 18.78 0.28 11.78
N TRP A 253 18.50 1.07 10.76
CA TRP A 253 18.15 0.59 9.43
C TRP A 253 19.38 0.56 8.52
N SER A 254 19.57 -0.57 7.83
CA SER A 254 20.54 -0.71 6.76
C SER A 254 19.84 -0.60 5.41
N LYS A 255 20.54 -0.05 4.41
CA LYS A 255 20.03 0.11 3.05
C LYS A 255 20.77 -0.82 2.10
N LYS A 256 20.02 -1.38 1.15
CA LYS A 256 20.54 -2.16 0.04
C LYS A 256 19.90 -1.67 -1.25
N ASP A 257 20.73 -1.37 -2.24
CA ASP A 257 20.26 -1.14 -3.61
C ASP A 257 19.64 -2.45 -4.11
N PHE A 258 18.33 -2.44 -4.31
CA PHE A 258 17.55 -3.66 -4.55
C PHE A 258 17.40 -3.95 -6.04
N GLY A 259 17.17 -2.92 -6.83
CA GLY A 259 17.03 -3.03 -8.27
C GLY A 259 16.63 -1.70 -8.91
N GLN A 260 16.57 -1.73 -10.23
CA GLN A 260 16.09 -0.62 -11.05
C GLN A 260 15.07 -1.10 -12.07
N MET A 261 14.16 -0.19 -12.43
CA MET A 261 13.18 -0.38 -13.49
C MET A 261 13.59 0.43 -14.72
N ASP A 262 13.07 0.06 -15.89
CA ASP A 262 13.39 0.78 -17.13
C ASP A 262 12.67 2.14 -17.19
N GLU A 263 11.55 2.25 -16.47
CA GLU A 263 10.70 3.43 -16.39
C GLU A 263 10.34 3.81 -14.95
N MET A 264 9.70 4.97 -14.80
CA MET A 264 9.26 5.49 -13.50
C MET A 264 8.39 4.46 -12.76
N ILE A 265 8.74 4.22 -11.50
CA ILE A 265 8.05 3.27 -10.63
C ILE A 265 6.82 3.94 -10.03
N THR A 266 5.68 3.26 -10.12
CA THR A 266 4.41 3.76 -9.58
C THR A 266 4.06 3.13 -8.25
N ASN A 267 4.30 1.82 -8.10
CA ASN A 267 3.97 1.10 -6.87
C ASN A 267 4.96 -0.01 -6.54
N VAL A 268 5.08 -0.26 -5.23
CA VAL A 268 5.81 -1.39 -4.67
C VAL A 268 4.95 -2.11 -3.65
N SER A 269 5.06 -3.44 -3.57
CA SER A 269 4.32 -4.22 -2.58
C SER A 269 5.08 -5.46 -2.16
N PHE A 270 4.79 -5.90 -0.93
CA PHE A 270 5.16 -7.22 -0.46
C PHE A 270 4.00 -8.20 -0.62
N SER A 271 4.35 -9.45 -0.87
CA SER A 271 3.46 -10.58 -0.59
C SER A 271 3.04 -10.62 0.88
N GLN A 272 1.93 -11.30 1.17
CA GLN A 272 1.44 -11.47 2.53
C GLN A 272 2.43 -12.19 3.46
N LEU A 273 3.32 -13.02 2.89
CA LEU A 273 4.35 -13.74 3.64
C LEU A 273 5.65 -12.94 3.78
N GLY A 274 5.77 -11.80 3.09
CA GLY A 274 6.99 -11.00 3.05
C GLY A 274 8.14 -11.64 2.24
N ASP A 275 7.89 -12.75 1.53
CA ASP A 275 8.91 -13.50 0.78
C ASP A 275 9.08 -13.01 -0.67
N THR A 276 8.09 -12.29 -1.20
CA THR A 276 8.08 -11.77 -2.56
C THR A 276 7.85 -10.26 -2.55
N ILE A 277 8.60 -9.54 -3.38
CA ILE A 277 8.43 -8.11 -3.66
C ILE A 277 7.96 -7.96 -5.11
N CYS A 278 7.03 -7.05 -5.32
CA CYS A 278 6.54 -6.65 -6.63
C CYS A 278 6.81 -5.15 -6.81
N ALA A 279 7.26 -4.75 -8.00
CA ALA A 279 7.32 -3.36 -8.41
C ALA A 279 6.64 -3.20 -9.77
N SER A 280 5.90 -2.11 -9.93
CA SER A 280 5.21 -1.75 -11.16
C SER A 280 5.69 -0.40 -11.66
N ALA A 281 5.83 -0.27 -12.97
CA ALA A 281 6.25 0.97 -13.63
C ALA A 281 5.14 1.51 -14.55
N GLY A 282 5.26 2.79 -14.90
CA GLY A 282 4.26 3.53 -15.67
C GLY A 282 4.07 3.04 -17.11
N ASP A 283 4.99 2.23 -17.63
CA ASP A 283 4.89 1.58 -18.96
C ASP A 283 4.13 0.24 -18.92
N GLY A 284 3.60 -0.15 -17.75
CA GLY A 284 2.92 -1.42 -17.54
C GLY A 284 3.87 -2.58 -17.25
N GLN A 285 5.18 -2.36 -17.14
CA GLN A 285 6.09 -3.40 -16.67
C GLN A 285 5.85 -3.71 -15.19
N VAL A 286 5.90 -5.01 -14.89
CA VAL A 286 5.86 -5.51 -13.52
C VAL A 286 7.03 -6.46 -13.33
N LYS A 287 7.90 -6.16 -12.37
CA LYS A 287 8.99 -7.04 -11.95
C LYS A 287 8.69 -7.64 -10.59
N LEU A 288 9.09 -8.89 -10.41
CA LEU A 288 8.91 -9.67 -9.20
C LEU A 288 10.26 -10.14 -8.70
N TRP A 289 10.46 -10.10 -7.40
CA TRP A 289 11.64 -10.68 -6.74
C TRP A 289 11.18 -11.59 -5.63
N LYS A 290 11.80 -12.78 -5.53
CA LYS A 290 11.55 -13.71 -4.44
C LYS A 290 12.79 -13.89 -3.59
N ASN A 291 12.57 -13.89 -2.29
CA ASN A 291 13.57 -14.23 -1.31
C ASN A 291 13.79 -15.75 -1.29
N ILE A 292 15.01 -16.17 -1.61
CA ILE A 292 15.43 -17.56 -1.54
C ILE A 292 16.67 -17.61 -0.65
N GLY A 293 16.47 -17.96 0.62
CA GLY A 293 17.53 -17.96 1.63
C GLY A 293 17.92 -16.52 2.02
N ALA A 294 19.16 -16.14 1.76
CA ALA A 294 19.65 -14.78 2.06
C ALA A 294 19.57 -13.83 0.85
N GLU A 295 19.19 -14.32 -0.32
CA GLU A 295 19.23 -13.58 -1.57
C GLU A 295 17.84 -13.31 -2.13
N TRP A 296 17.72 -12.20 -2.86
CA TRP A 296 16.53 -11.85 -3.60
C TRP A 296 16.80 -12.06 -5.09
N ILE A 297 15.99 -12.90 -5.72
CA ILE A 297 16.16 -13.30 -7.11
C ILE A 297 15.00 -12.73 -7.91
N GLU A 298 15.32 -12.02 -8.99
CA GLU A 298 14.33 -11.52 -9.94
C GLU A 298 13.67 -12.70 -10.68
N ILE A 299 12.37 -12.85 -10.49
CA ILE A 299 11.55 -13.81 -11.20
C ILE A 299 10.93 -13.07 -12.38
N ASN A 300 11.67 -12.98 -13.48
CA ASN A 300 11.11 -12.49 -14.72
C ASN A 300 10.17 -13.54 -15.31
N PRO A 301 8.87 -13.24 -15.50
CA PRO A 301 8.07 -14.03 -16.41
C PRO A 301 8.61 -13.76 -17.81
N LYS A 302 9.51 -14.61 -18.32
CA LYS A 302 10.08 -14.48 -19.68
C LYS A 302 8.96 -14.20 -20.68
N SER A 303 8.94 -13.01 -21.29
CA SER A 303 8.31 -12.84 -22.59
C SER A 303 9.20 -13.60 -23.57
N LYS A 304 8.75 -14.79 -24.01
CA LYS A 304 9.46 -15.51 -25.08
C LYS A 304 9.37 -14.69 -26.36
N ASP A 305 10.54 -14.38 -26.90
CA ASP A 305 10.88 -14.00 -28.27
C ASP A 305 9.69 -13.93 -29.24
N ALA A 306 9.42 -12.72 -29.74
CA ALA A 306 8.67 -12.59 -30.98
C ALA A 306 9.43 -13.38 -32.08
N PRO A 307 8.75 -14.23 -32.88
CA PRO A 307 9.43 -14.90 -33.98
C PRO A 307 9.99 -13.83 -34.93
N PRO A 308 11.16 -14.04 -35.54
CA PRO A 308 11.73 -13.09 -36.47
C PRO A 308 10.71 -12.81 -37.58
N SER A 309 10.44 -11.52 -37.82
CA SER A 309 9.58 -11.09 -38.91
C SER A 309 10.15 -11.64 -40.21
N SER A 310 9.51 -12.67 -40.76
CA SER A 310 9.74 -13.07 -42.15
C SER A 310 9.21 -11.94 -43.03
N ARG A 311 10.14 -11.07 -43.46
CA ARG A 311 9.91 -10.22 -44.62
C ARG A 311 9.71 -11.13 -45.84
N ASN A 312 8.47 -11.42 -46.17
CA ASN A 312 8.13 -11.86 -47.52
C ASN A 312 8.20 -10.63 -48.43
N SER A 313 9.20 -10.63 -49.30
CA SER A 313 9.22 -9.79 -50.49
C SER A 313 8.44 -10.52 -51.58
N ASN A 314 7.47 -9.82 -52.16
CA ASN A 314 6.98 -10.01 -53.52
C ASN A 314 6.91 -8.63 -54.15
#